data_AF-A0A920M458-F1
#
_entry.id   AF-A0A920M458-F1
#
_cell.length_a   1.000
_cell.length_b   1.000
_cell.length_c   1.000
_cell.angle_alpha   90.00
_cell.angle_beta   90.00
_cell.angle_gamma   90.00
#
_symmetry.space_group_name_H-M   'P 1'
#
loop_
_entity.id
_entity.type
_entity.pdbx_description
1 polymer ?
#
loop_
_entity_poly.entity_id
_entity_poly.type
_entity_poly.pdbx_seq_one_letter_code
_entity_poly.pdbx_strand_id
1 'polypeptide(L)'
;MNLDGNVTHKVKRFLELKPEIIKLKNKKRSGRGINSPLVIFYGLILFILLGTLLLFLPISSKENQSISLVDSFFVATSAVTVTGLTPFQSEDAWNQFGLTIIMILSFIGGIGFMMGAGFIIYIFFGKRLNLEQKILINESLSDSTPSKIAPGSSIKLVLNIFLMSVIFQIIGFISFLFFGIKKSLVMIME
;
A
#
# COMPACT_ATOMS: atom_id res chain seq x y z
N MET A 1 9.06 9.47 -79.12
CA MET A 1 7.63 9.81 -78.94
C MET A 1 6.90 8.50 -78.68
N ASN A 2 6.55 8.22 -77.42
CA ASN A 2 5.62 7.15 -77.04
C ASN A 2 4.54 7.81 -76.20
N LEU A 3 3.30 7.62 -76.65
CA LEU A 3 2.07 8.28 -76.22
C LEU A 3 1.42 7.45 -75.12
N ASP A 4 1.72 7.77 -73.86
CA ASP A 4 0.90 7.51 -72.67
C ASP A 4 1.76 7.85 -71.45
N GLY A 5 1.79 9.14 -71.10
CA GLY A 5 2.71 9.80 -70.17
C GLY A 5 2.63 9.34 -68.71
N ASN A 6 2.84 8.05 -68.46
CA ASN A 6 2.99 7.46 -67.15
C ASN A 6 4.45 7.65 -66.69
N VAL A 7 4.72 8.77 -66.04
CA VAL A 7 6.04 9.05 -65.45
C VAL A 7 6.15 8.26 -64.15
N THR A 8 6.74 7.07 -64.22
CA THR A 8 7.15 6.33 -63.01
C THR A 8 8.23 7.14 -62.30
N HIS A 9 7.85 7.87 -61.25
CA HIS A 9 8.80 8.53 -60.36
C HIS A 9 9.59 7.46 -59.59
N LYS A 10 10.75 7.08 -60.13
CA LYS A 10 11.72 6.24 -59.43
C LYS A 10 12.38 7.07 -58.34
N VAL A 11 11.73 7.15 -57.18
CA VAL A 11 12.25 7.89 -56.01
C VAL A 11 13.57 7.24 -55.60
N LYS A 12 14.70 7.92 -55.83
CA LYS A 12 16.01 7.56 -55.24
C LYS A 12 15.99 7.88 -53.74
N ARG A 13 15.23 7.10 -52.97
CA ARG A 13 14.96 7.29 -51.54
C ARG A 13 16.19 7.08 -50.63
N PHE A 14 17.31 6.64 -51.18
CA PHE A 14 18.50 6.28 -50.42
C PHE A 14 19.50 7.42 -50.19
N LEU A 15 19.38 8.55 -50.90
CA LEU A 15 20.36 9.65 -50.82
C LEU A 15 20.01 10.74 -49.79
N GLU A 16 18.80 10.73 -49.23
CA GLU A 16 18.36 11.67 -48.17
C GLU A 16 18.39 11.05 -46.77
N LEU A 17 18.70 9.76 -46.67
CA LEU A 17 18.98 9.09 -45.41
C LEU A 17 20.38 9.52 -44.93
N LYS A 18 20.51 10.78 -44.50
CA LYS A 18 21.55 11.12 -43.53
C LYS A 18 21.33 10.19 -42.35
N PRO A 19 22.31 9.36 -41.96
CA PRO A 19 22.18 8.58 -40.75
C PRO A 19 22.09 9.59 -39.61
N GLU A 20 20.88 9.87 -39.15
CA GLU A 20 20.68 10.56 -37.90
C GLU A 20 21.17 9.58 -36.85
N ILE A 21 22.43 9.77 -36.44
CA ILE A 21 23.06 8.95 -35.43
C ILE A 21 22.37 9.32 -34.13
N ILE A 22 21.25 8.65 -33.85
CA ILE A 22 20.53 8.76 -32.60
C ILE A 22 21.50 8.28 -31.53
N LYS A 23 22.19 9.23 -30.89
CA LYS A 23 22.95 8.97 -29.68
C LYS A 23 21.94 8.52 -28.64
N LEU A 24 21.75 7.21 -28.55
CA LEU A 24 20.96 6.59 -27.51
C LEU A 24 21.62 7.00 -26.19
N LYS A 25 21.01 7.99 -25.53
CA LYS A 25 21.42 8.44 -24.20
C LYS A 25 21.43 7.19 -23.34
N ASN A 26 22.64 6.74 -22.98
CA ASN A 26 22.84 5.55 -22.18
C ASN A 26 21.97 5.72 -20.92
N LYS A 27 20.84 5.00 -20.89
CA LYS A 27 19.90 5.07 -19.78
C LYS A 27 20.67 4.45 -18.62
N LYS A 28 21.29 5.30 -17.79
CA LYS A 28 21.91 4.88 -16.52
C LYS A 28 20.94 3.89 -15.92
N ARG A 29 21.35 2.62 -15.78
CA ARG A 29 20.50 1.62 -15.13
C ARG A 29 20.13 2.26 -13.80
N SER A 30 18.86 2.60 -13.65
CA SER A 30 18.35 3.11 -12.39
C SER A 30 18.80 2.07 -11.38
N GLY A 31 19.68 2.47 -10.45
CA GLY A 31 19.95 1.65 -9.28
C GLY A 31 18.59 1.22 -8.74
N ARG A 32 18.46 -0.05 -8.34
CA ARG A 32 17.22 -0.55 -7.73
C ARG A 32 16.90 0.41 -6.58
N GLY A 33 16.00 1.35 -6.82
CA GLY A 33 15.62 2.33 -5.82
C GLY A 33 14.89 1.64 -4.70
N ILE A 34 14.68 2.39 -3.62
CA ILE A 34 13.76 2.11 -2.50
C ILE A 34 12.32 1.70 -2.91
N ASN A 35 12.01 1.65 -4.21
CA ASN A 35 10.74 1.21 -4.79
C ASN A 35 10.62 -0.33 -4.91
N SER A 36 11.41 -1.08 -4.13
CA SER A 36 11.35 -2.54 -4.14
C SER A 36 10.29 -3.03 -3.15
N PRO A 37 9.44 -4.01 -3.52
CA PRO A 37 8.55 -4.70 -2.59
C PRO A 37 9.26 -5.22 -1.32
N LEU A 38 10.58 -5.41 -1.40
CA LEU A 38 11.43 -5.79 -0.28
C LEU A 38 11.39 -4.78 0.89
N VAL A 39 11.17 -3.48 0.64
CA VAL A 39 11.09 -2.48 1.72
C VAL A 39 9.88 -2.76 2.63
N ILE A 40 8.75 -3.15 2.04
CA ILE A 40 7.55 -3.53 2.79
C ILE A 40 7.82 -4.81 3.59
N PHE A 41 8.49 -5.79 2.96
CA PHE A 41 8.84 -7.05 3.61
C PHE A 41 9.75 -6.86 4.83
N TYR A 42 10.84 -6.10 4.69
CA TYR A 42 11.74 -5.81 5.80
C TYR A 42 11.08 -4.94 6.88
N GLY A 43 10.22 -3.99 6.49
CA GLY A 43 9.43 -3.20 7.43
C GLY A 43 8.50 -4.07 8.27
N LEU A 44 7.79 -5.02 7.64
CA LEU A 44 6.89 -5.93 8.32
C LEU A 44 7.62 -6.83 9.32
N ILE A 45 8.76 -7.40 8.93
CA ILE A 45 9.61 -8.20 9.85
C ILE A 45 10.07 -7.35 11.04
N LEU A 46 10.48 -6.10 10.80
CA LEU A 46 10.92 -5.20 11.87
C LEU A 46 9.78 -4.94 12.88
N PHE A 47 8.56 -4.67 12.40
CA PHE A 47 7.41 -4.45 13.27
C PHE A 47 7.03 -5.71 14.06
N ILE A 48 7.10 -6.90 13.46
CA ILE A 48 6.83 -8.17 14.15
C ILE A 48 7.86 -8.39 15.27
N LEU A 49 9.15 -8.19 14.98
CA LEU A 49 10.21 -8.36 15.99
C LEU A 49 10.06 -7.38 17.14
N LEU A 50 9.81 -6.10 16.85
CA LEU A 50 9.56 -5.08 17.86
C LEU A 50 8.32 -5.42 18.70
N GLY A 51 7.22 -5.80 18.06
CA GLY A 51 6.00 -6.19 18.76
C GLY A 51 6.17 -7.43 19.63
N THR A 52 6.91 -8.43 19.14
CA THR A 52 7.24 -9.64 19.91
C THR A 52 8.05 -9.28 21.15
N LEU A 53 9.05 -8.41 21.02
CA LEU A 53 9.88 -7.98 22.14
C LEU A 53 9.08 -7.18 23.17
N LEU A 54 8.16 -6.32 22.71
CA LEU A 54 7.25 -5.57 23.57
C LEU A 54 6.24 -6.48 24.29
N LEU A 55 5.69 -7.49 23.61
CA LEU A 55 4.74 -8.47 24.20
C LEU A 55 5.43 -9.47 25.11
N PHE A 56 6.68 -9.81 24.85
CA PHE A 56 7.43 -10.74 25.70
C PHE A 56 7.78 -10.13 27.07
N LEU A 57 7.67 -8.81 27.22
CA LEU A 57 7.97 -8.13 28.47
C LEU A 57 6.94 -8.51 29.56
N PRO A 58 7.35 -8.78 30.80
CA PRO A 58 6.43 -9.16 31.88
C PRO A 58 5.38 -8.08 32.20
N ILE A 59 5.60 -6.84 31.76
CA ILE A 59 4.66 -5.72 31.90
C ILE A 59 3.41 -5.87 31.03
N SER A 60 3.46 -6.64 29.93
CA SER A 60 2.29 -6.87 29.06
C SER A 60 1.46 -8.07 29.46
N SER A 61 2.05 -9.03 30.19
CA SER A 61 1.32 -10.20 30.68
C SER A 61 0.50 -9.86 31.93
N LYS A 62 -0.63 -10.53 32.13
CA LYS A 62 -1.35 -10.49 33.41
C LYS A 62 -0.55 -11.24 34.49
N GLU A 63 -0.70 -10.82 35.75
CA GLU A 63 -0.03 -11.48 36.88
C GLU A 63 -0.31 -12.98 36.89
N ASN A 64 0.73 -13.79 37.14
CA ASN A 64 0.75 -15.26 37.17
C ASN A 64 0.67 -16.02 35.83
N GLN A 65 0.84 -15.38 34.66
CA GLN A 65 1.01 -16.11 33.38
C GLN A 65 2.36 -15.80 32.72
N SER A 66 3.21 -16.81 32.58
CA SER A 66 4.41 -16.75 31.75
C SER A 66 4.07 -17.18 30.33
N ILE A 67 4.04 -16.22 29.39
CA ILE A 67 3.75 -16.48 27.98
C ILE A 67 5.04 -16.90 27.28
N SER A 68 4.98 -17.97 26.48
CA SER A 68 6.13 -18.44 25.70
C SER A 68 6.51 -17.42 24.62
N LEU A 69 7.81 -17.30 24.33
CA LEU A 69 8.31 -16.42 23.27
C LEU A 69 7.69 -16.74 21.91
N VAL A 70 7.46 -18.03 21.63
CA VAL A 70 6.82 -18.51 20.40
C VAL A 70 5.38 -18.00 20.28
N ASP A 71 4.63 -18.00 21.40
CA ASP A 71 3.25 -17.53 21.40
C ASP A 71 3.19 -16.01 21.24
N SER A 72 4.07 -15.27 21.91
CA SER A 72 4.20 -13.82 21.74
C SER A 72 4.54 -13.44 20.29
N PHE A 73 5.42 -14.21 19.64
CA PHE A 73 5.75 -14.02 18.23
C PHE A 73 4.57 -14.29 17.30
N PHE A 74 3.80 -15.35 17.57
CA PHE A 74 2.61 -15.69 16.80
C PHE A 74 1.53 -14.61 16.94
N VAL A 75 1.27 -14.16 18.16
CA VAL A 75 0.30 -13.08 18.44
C VAL A 75 0.76 -11.77 17.77
N ALA A 76 2.04 -11.41 17.87
CA ALA A 76 2.58 -10.20 17.22
C ALA A 76 2.45 -10.28 15.68
N THR A 77 2.77 -11.43 15.09
CA THR A 77 2.63 -11.66 13.65
C THR A 77 1.18 -11.53 13.22
N SER A 78 0.28 -12.23 13.92
CA SER A 78 -1.15 -12.24 13.63
C SER A 78 -1.80 -10.85 13.78
N ALA A 79 -1.34 -10.06 14.74
CA ALA A 79 -1.76 -8.67 14.91
C ALA A 79 -1.28 -7.78 13.75
N VAL A 80 -0.01 -7.86 13.37
CA VAL A 80 0.55 -7.08 12.23
C VAL A 80 -0.09 -7.49 10.90
N THR A 81 -0.45 -8.76 10.71
CA THR A 81 -1.16 -9.22 9.50
C THR A 81 -2.67 -9.03 9.58
N VAL A 82 -3.19 -8.55 10.72
CA VAL A 82 -4.62 -8.32 10.97
C VAL A 82 -5.47 -9.58 10.76
N THR A 83 -4.90 -10.76 11.06
CA THR A 83 -5.60 -12.06 10.96
C THR A 83 -6.42 -12.39 12.20
N GLY A 84 -6.01 -11.89 13.38
CA GLY A 84 -6.75 -12.06 14.63
C GLY A 84 -6.71 -13.48 15.22
N LEU A 85 -5.80 -14.34 14.78
CA LEU A 85 -5.55 -15.65 15.38
C LEU A 85 -4.70 -15.52 16.64
N THR A 86 -5.14 -16.17 17.72
CA THR A 86 -4.38 -16.31 18.97
C THR A 86 -4.46 -17.75 19.48
N PRO A 87 -3.38 -18.30 20.07
CA PRO A 87 -3.36 -19.68 20.57
C PRO A 87 -4.11 -19.84 21.91
N PHE A 88 -4.45 -18.73 22.57
CA PHE A 88 -5.18 -18.66 23.83
C PHE A 88 -6.15 -17.46 23.83
N GLN A 89 -6.99 -17.38 24.86
CA GLN A 89 -7.91 -16.25 25.06
C GLN A 89 -7.13 -14.98 25.45
N SER A 90 -7.15 -13.97 24.58
CA SER A 90 -6.39 -12.72 24.76
C SER A 90 -6.77 -11.93 26.01
N GLU A 91 -8.01 -12.06 26.49
CA GLU A 91 -8.49 -11.36 27.70
C GLU A 91 -7.84 -11.85 29.00
N ASP A 92 -7.40 -13.11 29.03
CA ASP A 92 -6.83 -13.73 30.22
C ASP A 92 -5.30 -13.66 30.24
N ALA A 93 -4.67 -13.61 29.07
CA ALA A 93 -3.22 -13.59 28.96
C ALA A 93 -2.61 -12.18 29.03
N TRP A 94 -3.28 -11.17 28.47
CA TRP A 94 -2.72 -9.83 28.33
C TRP A 94 -3.37 -8.83 29.28
N ASN A 95 -2.58 -7.95 29.88
CA ASN A 95 -3.12 -6.79 30.59
C ASN A 95 -3.50 -5.67 29.58
N GLN A 96 -3.97 -4.53 30.10
CA GLN A 96 -4.36 -3.39 29.28
C GLN A 96 -3.22 -2.81 28.41
N PHE A 97 -1.99 -2.84 28.90
CA PHE A 97 -0.79 -2.46 28.15
C PHE A 97 -0.53 -3.44 26.99
N GLY A 98 -0.59 -4.75 27.24
CA GLY A 98 -0.43 -5.78 26.19
C GLY A 98 -1.48 -5.66 25.08
N LEU A 99 -2.75 -5.49 25.45
CA LEU A 99 -3.85 -5.27 24.50
C LEU A 99 -3.66 -3.97 23.69
N THR A 100 -3.12 -2.92 24.30
CA THR A 100 -2.80 -1.67 23.60
C THR A 100 -1.71 -1.88 22.55
N ILE A 101 -0.66 -2.66 22.86
CA ILE A 101 0.38 -3.00 21.89
C ILE A 101 -0.21 -3.78 20.70
N ILE A 102 -1.04 -4.80 20.95
CA ILE A 102 -1.69 -5.61 19.91
C ILE A 102 -2.54 -4.73 18.97
N MET A 103 -3.26 -3.76 19.53
CA MET A 103 -4.02 -2.79 18.73
C MET A 103 -3.13 -1.87 17.89
N ILE A 104 -2.02 -1.37 18.45
CA ILE A 104 -1.07 -0.53 17.71
C ILE A 104 -0.44 -1.32 16.56
N LEU A 105 -0.08 -2.59 16.80
CA LEU A 105 0.41 -3.49 15.75
C LEU A 105 -0.63 -3.69 14.65
N SER A 106 -1.89 -3.90 15.03
CA SER A 106 -3.01 -4.04 14.07
C SER A 106 -3.25 -2.76 13.25
N PHE A 107 -3.10 -1.60 13.87
CA PHE A 107 -3.22 -0.29 13.22
C PHE A 107 -2.14 -0.12 12.14
N ILE A 108 -0.88 -0.33 12.51
CA ILE A 108 0.28 -0.23 11.62
C ILE A 108 0.18 -1.28 10.49
N GLY A 109 -0.20 -2.51 10.85
CA GLY A 109 -0.41 -3.62 9.92
C GLY A 109 -1.46 -3.34 8.86
N GLY A 110 -2.62 -2.83 9.28
CA GLY A 110 -3.72 -2.48 8.39
C GLY A 110 -3.33 -1.39 7.38
N ILE A 111 -2.61 -0.37 7.83
CA ILE A 111 -2.08 0.70 6.95
C ILE A 111 -1.11 0.12 5.91
N GLY A 112 -0.21 -0.78 6.32
CA GLY A 112 0.78 -1.40 5.44
C GLY A 112 0.14 -2.26 4.34
N PHE A 113 -0.86 -3.09 4.70
CA PHE A 113 -1.57 -3.92 3.74
C PHE A 113 -2.31 -3.09 2.69
N MET A 114 -3.00 -2.03 3.11
CA MET A 114 -3.74 -1.13 2.20
C MET A 114 -2.83 -0.42 1.20
N MET A 115 -1.65 0.05 1.63
CA MET A 115 -0.68 0.67 0.74
C MET A 115 -0.15 -0.32 -0.31
N GLY A 116 0.15 -1.56 0.10
CA GLY A 116 0.59 -2.63 -0.81
C GLY A 116 -0.48 -3.00 -1.84
N ALA A 117 -1.72 -3.19 -1.39
CA ALA A 117 -2.86 -3.47 -2.27
C ALA A 117 -3.13 -2.32 -3.26
N GLY A 118 -3.12 -1.07 -2.78
CA GLY A 118 -3.28 0.11 -3.62
C GLY A 118 -2.20 0.24 -4.69
N PHE A 119 -0.94 -0.08 -4.35
CA PHE A 119 0.16 -0.08 -5.31
C PHE A 119 0.02 -1.19 -6.36
N ILE A 120 -0.40 -2.40 -5.98
CA ILE A 120 -0.64 -3.49 -6.92
C ILE A 120 -1.77 -3.09 -7.88
N ILE A 121 -2.87 -2.55 -7.36
CA ILE A 121 -4.00 -2.07 -8.17
C ILE A 121 -3.54 -0.96 -9.12
N TYR A 122 -2.73 -0.01 -8.65
CA TYR A 122 -2.16 1.04 -9.50
C TYR A 122 -1.30 0.49 -10.64
N ILE A 123 -0.46 -0.52 -10.39
CA ILE A 123 0.34 -1.14 -11.46
C ILE A 123 -0.55 -1.87 -12.48
N PHE A 124 -1.55 -2.60 -12.01
CA PHE A 124 -2.43 -3.40 -12.86
C PHE A 124 -3.43 -2.56 -13.65
N PHE A 125 -4.01 -1.51 -13.05
CA PHE A 125 -5.00 -0.63 -13.66
C PHE A 125 -4.36 0.61 -14.31
N GLY A 126 -3.33 1.20 -13.72
CA GLY A 126 -2.64 2.40 -14.25
C GLY A 126 -1.89 2.16 -15.57
N LYS A 127 -1.60 0.90 -15.91
CA LYS A 127 -1.05 0.52 -17.21
C LYS A 127 -2.09 0.32 -18.32
N ARG A 128 -3.39 0.29 -18.01
CA ARG A 128 -4.47 -0.05 -18.97
C ARG A 128 -5.29 1.15 -19.46
N LEU A 129 -4.77 2.37 -19.42
CA LEU A 129 -5.34 3.43 -20.25
C LEU A 129 -4.85 3.21 -21.68
N ASN A 130 -5.60 2.41 -22.45
CA ASN A 130 -5.37 2.20 -23.88
C ASN A 130 -5.28 3.58 -24.55
N LEU A 131 -4.28 3.80 -25.41
CA LEU A 131 -4.07 5.08 -26.10
C LEU A 131 -5.35 5.56 -26.81
N GLU A 132 -6.12 4.60 -27.33
CA GLU A 132 -7.45 4.80 -27.93
C GLU A 132 -8.47 5.45 -26.99
N GLN A 133 -8.53 5.02 -25.71
CA GLN A 133 -9.43 5.60 -24.72
C GLN A 133 -9.00 7.03 -24.34
N LYS A 134 -7.70 7.34 -24.42
CA LYS A 134 -7.22 8.72 -24.23
C LYS A 134 -7.57 9.63 -25.40
N ILE A 135 -7.65 9.10 -26.62
CA ILE A 135 -8.00 9.89 -27.82
C ILE A 135 -9.50 10.20 -27.85
N LEU A 136 -10.35 9.19 -27.60
CA LEU A 136 -11.82 9.38 -27.56
C LEU A 136 -12.27 10.37 -26.47
N ILE A 137 -11.57 10.41 -25.32
CA ILE A 137 -11.85 11.41 -24.28
C ILE A 137 -11.41 12.81 -24.70
N ASN A 138 -10.36 12.96 -25.50
CA ASN A 138 -9.95 14.28 -26.01
C ASN A 138 -10.88 14.79 -27.13
N GLU A 139 -11.50 13.90 -27.92
CA GLU A 139 -12.47 14.29 -28.96
C GLU A 139 -13.85 14.67 -28.39
N SER A 140 -14.30 14.05 -27.30
CA SER A 140 -15.63 14.32 -26.72
C SER A 140 -15.68 15.56 -25.79
N LEU A 141 -14.54 16.21 -25.54
CA LEU A 141 -14.41 17.37 -24.65
C LEU A 141 -14.31 18.71 -25.41
N SER A 142 -14.94 18.82 -26.58
CA SER A 142 -15.06 20.10 -27.30
C SER A 142 -16.08 21.07 -26.66
N ASP A 143 -16.93 20.62 -25.73
CA ASP A 143 -17.87 21.50 -25.03
C ASP A 143 -17.61 21.54 -23.52
N SER A 144 -17.00 22.66 -23.12
CA SER A 144 -17.22 23.35 -21.85
C SER A 144 -17.53 22.48 -20.62
N THR A 145 -16.52 21.83 -20.07
CA THR A 145 -16.20 21.82 -18.61
C THR A 145 -14.86 21.10 -18.47
N PRO A 146 -13.82 21.69 -17.87
CA PRO A 146 -12.58 20.97 -17.59
C PRO A 146 -12.83 20.00 -16.43
N SER A 147 -13.50 18.88 -16.72
CA SER A 147 -13.52 17.76 -15.81
C SER A 147 -12.08 17.27 -15.71
N LYS A 148 -11.46 17.54 -14.56
CA LYS A 148 -10.10 17.14 -14.19
C LYS A 148 -10.00 15.61 -14.10
N ILE A 149 -10.17 14.90 -15.20
CA ILE A 149 -9.82 13.48 -15.28
C ILE A 149 -8.35 13.43 -15.70
N ALA A 150 -7.51 14.03 -14.85
CA ALA A 150 -6.07 13.89 -14.95
C ALA A 150 -5.69 12.44 -14.59
N PRO A 151 -4.60 11.88 -15.14
CA PRO A 151 -4.03 10.59 -14.74
C PRO A 151 -3.63 10.50 -13.25
N GLY A 152 -3.86 11.54 -12.45
CA GLY A 152 -3.80 11.53 -10.98
C GLY A 152 -5.12 11.21 -10.26
N SER A 153 -6.23 10.96 -10.99
CA SER A 153 -7.55 10.68 -10.37
C SER A 153 -7.56 9.35 -9.57
N SER A 154 -6.83 8.34 -10.05
CA SER A 154 -6.69 7.05 -9.35
C SER A 154 -5.99 7.17 -8.00
N ILE A 155 -5.02 8.10 -7.89
CA ILE A 155 -4.26 8.34 -6.64
C ILE A 155 -5.18 9.00 -5.59
N LYS A 156 -6.06 9.91 -6.02
CA LYS A 156 -7.06 10.53 -5.13
C LYS A 156 -8.05 9.52 -4.59
N LEU A 157 -8.46 8.53 -5.40
CA LEU A 157 -9.33 7.44 -4.94
C LEU A 157 -8.66 6.57 -3.87
N VAL A 158 -7.41 6.14 -4.13
CA VAL A 158 -6.63 5.35 -3.16
C VAL A 158 -6.42 6.13 -1.85
N LEU A 159 -6.11 7.43 -1.95
CA LEU A 159 -5.92 8.29 -0.79
C LEU A 159 -7.22 8.48 0.01
N ASN A 160 -8.38 8.58 -0.66
CA ASN A 160 -9.67 8.73 0.01
C ASN A 160 -10.08 7.44 0.74
N ILE A 161 -9.85 6.27 0.14
CA ILE A 161 -10.08 4.96 0.78
C ILE A 161 -9.16 4.81 1.99
N PHE A 162 -7.89 5.19 1.85
CA PHE A 162 -6.93 5.20 2.94
C PHE A 162 -7.39 6.11 4.09
N LEU A 163 -7.78 7.36 3.81
CA LEU A 163 -8.27 8.29 4.83
C LEU A 163 -9.48 7.74 5.58
N MET A 164 -10.46 7.20 4.86
CA MET A 164 -11.65 6.61 5.48
C MET A 164 -11.27 5.45 6.41
N SER A 165 -10.38 4.55 5.99
CA SER A 165 -9.95 3.44 6.85
C SER A 165 -9.20 3.90 8.10
N VAL A 166 -8.35 4.92 7.97
CA VAL A 166 -7.65 5.49 9.13
C VAL A 166 -8.64 6.10 10.11
N ILE A 167 -9.69 6.79 9.62
CA ILE A 167 -10.76 7.31 10.47
C ILE A 167 -11.46 6.16 11.22
N PHE A 168 -11.85 5.08 10.54
CA PHE A 168 -12.47 3.92 11.18
C PHE A 168 -11.56 3.27 12.23
N GLN A 169 -10.26 3.14 11.95
CA GLN A 169 -9.32 2.59 12.91
C GLN A 169 -9.13 3.49 14.14
N ILE A 170 -9.07 4.81 13.95
CA ILE A 170 -8.98 5.77 15.06
C ILE A 170 -10.23 5.70 15.93
N ILE A 171 -11.41 5.62 15.32
CA ILE A 171 -12.68 5.46 16.05
C ILE A 171 -12.64 4.16 16.88
N GLY A 172 -12.20 3.05 16.30
CA GLY A 172 -12.02 1.79 17.02
C GLY A 172 -11.06 1.89 18.19
N PHE A 173 -9.91 2.54 17.98
CA PHE A 173 -8.90 2.76 19.03
C PHE A 173 -9.45 3.61 20.19
N ILE A 174 -10.15 4.71 19.88
CA ILE A 174 -10.77 5.58 20.89
C ILE A 174 -11.87 4.84 21.64
N SER A 175 -12.71 4.08 20.95
CA SER A 175 -13.77 3.28 21.55
C SER A 175 -13.22 2.25 22.53
N PHE A 176 -12.13 1.56 22.14
CA PHE A 176 -11.44 0.62 23.03
C PHE A 176 -10.83 1.33 24.23
N LEU A 177 -10.19 2.48 24.04
CA LEU A 177 -9.56 3.23 25.14
C LEU A 177 -10.62 3.63 26.19
N PHE A 178 -11.78 4.11 25.73
CA PHE A 178 -12.90 4.46 26.61
C PHE A 178 -13.45 3.25 27.38
N PHE A 179 -13.61 2.10 26.70
CA PHE A 179 -14.11 0.87 27.34
C PHE A 179 -13.08 0.24 28.30
N GLY A 180 -11.80 0.27 27.93
CA GLY A 180 -10.69 -0.22 28.75
C GLY A 180 -10.52 0.59 30.04
N ILE A 181 -10.64 1.92 29.99
CA ILE A 181 -10.64 2.76 31.21
C ILE A 181 -11.80 2.37 32.13
N LYS A 182 -12.98 2.12 31.55
CA LYS A 182 -14.18 1.73 32.32
C LYS A 182 -14.00 0.38 33.02
N LYS A 183 -13.43 -0.63 32.34
CA LYS A 183 -13.13 -1.96 32.92
C LYS A 183 -12.09 -1.88 34.04
N SER A 184 -11.05 -1.04 33.87
CA SER A 184 -10.05 -0.80 34.90
C SER A 184 -10.61 -0.07 36.13
N LEU A 185 -11.56 0.87 35.96
CA LEU A 185 -12.20 1.57 37.08
C LEU A 185 -13.15 0.66 37.87
N VAL A 186 -13.91 -0.20 37.19
CA VAL A 186 -14.82 -1.16 37.84
C VAL A 186 -14.04 -2.18 38.67
N MET A 187 -12.90 -2.68 38.18
CA MET A 187 -12.04 -3.62 38.90
C MET A 187 -11.33 -3.03 40.14
N ILE A 188 -11.24 -1.69 40.25
CA ILE A 188 -10.69 -1.01 41.44
C ILE A 188 -11.81 -0.73 42.47
N MET A 189 -13.09 -0.78 42.06
CA MET A 189 -14.25 -0.51 42.89
C MET A 189 -14.93 -1.77 43.45
N GLU A 190 -14.61 -2.96 42.94
CA GLU A 190 -14.97 -4.28 43.51
C GLU A 190 -13.85 -4.81 44.42
#